data_AF-A0A2G2WHW7-F1
#
_entry.id   AF-A0A2G2WHW7-F1
#
_cell.length_a   1.000
_cell.length_b   1.000
_cell.length_c   1.000
_cell.angle_alpha   90.00
_cell.angle_beta   90.00
_cell.angle_gamma   90.00
#
_symmetry.space_group_name_H-M   'P 1'
#
loop_
_entity.id
_entity.type
_entity.pdbx_description
1 polymer ?
#
loop_
_entity_poly.entity_id
_entity_poly.type
_entity_poly.pdbx_seq_one_letter_code
_entity_poly.pdbx_strand_id
1 'polypeptide(L)'
;MGSLGVDFVPPNEEMEMEFDSSAFPPFKLSEIRAAIPKHCWVKNPWKSLSYVLRDIVIVFALIAMAIFLDSWKFWPIYWVLQGTMFWAIFVLGHDCGHGSFSDSALLNSVVGHFLHSSILVPYHGWRISHKTHHQNHGNVEADESWVPMPEKLYKELDFAAKLFRFKIPFPLVAYPLYLIRRSPGKRGSHFNPYSDLFQPHERKLVLYGVPSMIFVMWLDFVTYLHHHGHEQKLPWYRGKEWNYLRGGLTTIDRDYGIFNNIHHDIGTHVIHHLFPQIPHYHLVEATKAAKPVFGEYYREPKK
;
A
#
# COMPACT_ATOMS: atom_id res chain seq x y z
N MET A 1 10.69 68.58 -12.04
CA MET A 1 9.81 67.98 -13.05
C MET A 1 10.21 66.52 -13.20
N GLY A 2 9.55 65.62 -12.47
CA GLY A 2 9.75 64.19 -12.59
C GLY A 2 8.82 63.63 -13.66
N SER A 3 9.37 62.92 -14.65
CA SER A 3 8.57 62.24 -15.66
C SER A 3 7.97 60.96 -15.05
N LEU A 4 6.65 60.86 -15.09
CA LEU A 4 5.90 59.65 -14.81
C LEU A 4 6.21 58.61 -15.90
N GLY A 5 7.01 57.60 -15.56
CA GLY A 5 7.11 56.38 -16.34
C GLY A 5 5.86 55.54 -16.08
N VAL A 6 5.05 55.35 -17.12
CA VAL A 6 3.94 54.39 -17.12
C VAL A 6 4.55 53.07 -17.55
N ASP A 7 4.74 52.14 -16.62
CA ASP A 7 5.22 50.80 -16.94
C ASP A 7 4.17 50.07 -17.77
N PHE A 8 4.59 49.64 -18.95
CA PHE A 8 3.80 48.84 -19.89
C PHE A 8 3.68 47.41 -19.34
N VAL A 9 2.50 47.01 -18.88
CA VAL A 9 2.19 45.61 -18.56
C VAL A 9 1.75 44.92 -19.86
N PRO A 10 2.49 43.93 -20.36
CA PRO A 10 2.09 43.21 -21.56
C PRO A 10 0.80 42.41 -21.29
N PRO A 11 -0.20 42.44 -22.19
CA PRO A 11 -1.37 41.59 -22.09
C PRO A 11 -1.03 40.18 -22.63
N ASN A 12 -1.46 39.16 -21.89
CA ASN A 12 -1.38 37.72 -22.18
C ASN A 12 -0.11 37.00 -21.72
N GLU A 13 0.04 36.86 -20.41
CA GLU A 13 0.35 35.53 -19.87
C GLU A 13 -1.01 34.87 -19.60
N GLU A 14 -1.45 33.96 -20.47
CA GLU A 14 -2.40 32.95 -20.05
C GLU A 14 -1.71 32.21 -18.90
N MET A 15 -2.09 32.57 -17.68
CA MET A 15 -1.68 31.87 -16.48
C MET A 15 -2.25 30.46 -16.63
N GLU A 16 -1.44 29.51 -17.13
CA GLU A 16 -1.77 28.08 -17.09
C GLU A 16 -2.18 27.81 -15.64
N MET A 17 -3.48 27.62 -15.41
CA MET A 17 -3.96 27.26 -14.09
C MET A 17 -3.38 25.88 -13.80
N GLU A 18 -2.30 25.87 -13.02
CA GLU A 18 -1.66 24.65 -12.56
C GLU A 18 -2.74 23.77 -11.92
N PHE A 19 -2.89 22.55 -12.44
CA PHE A 19 -3.94 21.63 -12.03
C PHE A 19 -3.89 21.37 -10.51
N ASP A 20 -4.93 21.80 -9.80
CA ASP A 20 -5.06 21.55 -8.36
C ASP A 20 -5.60 20.14 -8.10
N SER A 21 -4.68 19.18 -7.95
CA SER A 21 -5.03 17.80 -7.59
C SER A 21 -5.75 17.65 -6.25
N SER A 22 -5.79 18.69 -5.41
CA SER A 22 -6.55 18.68 -4.17
C SER A 22 -8.03 18.98 -4.41
N ALA A 23 -8.42 19.69 -5.46
CA ALA A 23 -9.80 20.10 -5.74
C ALA A 23 -10.76 18.90 -5.89
N PHE A 24 -12.06 19.14 -5.71
CA PHE A 24 -13.06 18.09 -5.89
C PHE A 24 -13.08 17.60 -7.34
N PRO A 25 -12.95 16.28 -7.59
CA PRO A 25 -12.95 15.77 -8.95
C PRO A 25 -14.31 16.01 -9.63
N PRO A 26 -14.34 16.31 -10.95
CA PRO A 26 -15.56 16.57 -11.69
C PRO A 26 -16.37 15.29 -12.02
N PHE A 27 -16.01 14.15 -11.43
CA PHE A 27 -16.60 12.83 -11.66
C PHE A 27 -16.95 12.12 -10.34
N LYS A 28 -17.87 11.17 -10.41
CA LYS A 28 -18.33 10.36 -9.28
C LYS A 28 -17.76 8.94 -9.32
N LEU A 29 -17.72 8.29 -8.16
CA LEU A 29 -17.31 6.88 -8.03
C LEU A 29 -18.14 5.94 -8.93
N SER A 30 -19.42 6.24 -9.14
CA SER A 30 -20.30 5.47 -10.03
C SER A 30 -19.88 5.51 -11.49
N GLU A 31 -19.31 6.62 -11.95
CA GLU A 31 -18.85 6.79 -13.34
C GLU A 31 -17.60 5.95 -13.59
N ILE A 32 -16.67 5.96 -12.63
CA ILE A 32 -15.47 5.10 -12.66
C ILE A 32 -15.89 3.62 -12.65
N ARG A 33 -16.83 3.24 -11.78
CA ARG A 33 -17.37 1.88 -11.73
C ARG A 33 -18.02 1.46 -13.05
N ALA A 34 -18.74 2.35 -13.72
CA ALA A 34 -19.42 2.07 -14.98
C ALA A 34 -18.45 1.87 -16.15
N ALA A 35 -17.28 2.50 -16.10
CA ALA A 35 -16.24 2.33 -17.12
C ALA A 35 -15.55 0.94 -17.04
N ILE A 36 -15.50 0.33 -15.85
CA ILE A 36 -14.81 -0.95 -15.64
C ILE A 36 -15.62 -2.12 -16.22
N PRO A 37 -15.03 -2.98 -17.08
CA PRO A 37 -15.71 -4.14 -17.66
C PRO A 37 -16.34 -5.06 -16.62
N LYS A 38 -17.53 -5.59 -16.92
CA LYS A 38 -18.31 -6.40 -15.97
C LYS A 38 -17.59 -7.66 -15.51
N HIS A 39 -16.78 -8.29 -16.37
CA HIS A 39 -16.05 -9.50 -16.02
C HIS A 39 -14.92 -9.24 -15.03
N CYS A 40 -14.38 -8.02 -14.94
CA CYS A 40 -13.37 -7.67 -13.93
C CYS A 40 -13.89 -7.82 -12.49
N TRP A 41 -15.21 -7.83 -12.30
CA TRP A 41 -15.85 -8.01 -10.99
C TRP A 41 -16.15 -9.47 -10.67
N VAL A 42 -15.94 -10.39 -11.62
CA VAL A 42 -16.24 -11.81 -11.47
C VAL A 42 -15.03 -12.51 -10.86
N LYS A 43 -15.22 -13.09 -9.68
CA LYS A 43 -14.15 -13.79 -8.96
C LYS A 43 -14.10 -15.24 -9.40
N ASN A 44 -12.90 -15.74 -9.68
CA ASN A 44 -12.68 -17.13 -10.04
C ASN A 44 -11.77 -17.80 -8.99
N PRO A 45 -12.33 -18.60 -8.05
CA PRO A 45 -11.55 -19.23 -6.99
C PRO A 45 -10.48 -20.20 -7.52
N TRP A 46 -10.75 -20.88 -8.64
CA TRP A 46 -9.77 -21.79 -9.25
C TRP A 46 -8.59 -21.04 -9.83
N LYS A 47 -8.85 -19.90 -10.48
CA LYS A 47 -7.79 -19.01 -10.94
C LYS A 47 -6.99 -18.47 -9.76
N SER A 48 -7.65 -17.98 -8.71
CA SER A 48 -6.98 -17.51 -7.49
C SER A 48 -6.12 -18.59 -6.82
N LEU A 49 -6.63 -19.82 -6.70
CA LEU A 49 -5.89 -20.98 -6.19
C LEU A 49 -4.71 -21.39 -7.08
N SER A 50 -4.81 -21.20 -8.41
CA SER A 50 -3.70 -21.48 -9.31
C SER A 50 -2.50 -20.53 -9.07
N TYR A 51 -2.76 -19.26 -8.72
CA TYR A 51 -1.71 -18.33 -8.29
C TYR A 51 -1.09 -18.75 -6.95
N VAL A 52 -1.88 -19.24 -6.01
CA VAL A 52 -1.36 -19.82 -4.75
C VAL A 52 -0.41 -20.98 -5.05
N LEU A 53 -0.83 -21.93 -5.88
CA LEU A 53 0.01 -23.08 -6.24
C LEU A 53 1.30 -22.64 -6.95
N ARG A 54 1.19 -21.74 -7.93
CA ARG A 54 2.34 -21.17 -8.65
C ARG A 54 3.35 -20.56 -7.68
N ASP A 55 2.89 -19.68 -6.80
CA ASP A 55 3.77 -18.93 -5.90
C ASP A 55 4.45 -19.86 -4.89
N ILE A 56 3.73 -20.85 -4.36
CA ILE A 56 4.29 -21.90 -3.50
C ILE A 56 5.38 -22.68 -4.23
N VAL A 57 5.12 -23.12 -5.47
CA VAL A 57 6.10 -23.86 -6.28
C VAL A 57 7.37 -23.03 -6.49
N ILE A 58 7.23 -21.74 -6.82
CA ILE A 58 8.39 -20.85 -7.01
C ILE A 58 9.16 -20.68 -5.69
N VAL A 59 8.48 -20.46 -4.56
CA VAL A 59 9.11 -20.36 -3.23
C VAL A 59 9.95 -21.60 -2.92
N PHE A 60 9.38 -22.79 -3.08
CA PHE A 60 10.13 -24.04 -2.81
C PHE A 60 11.27 -24.27 -3.82
N ALA A 61 11.08 -23.89 -5.09
CA ALA A 61 12.13 -23.97 -6.10
C ALA A 61 13.31 -23.03 -5.79
N LEU A 62 13.03 -21.79 -5.34
CA LEU A 62 14.07 -20.84 -4.92
C LEU A 62 14.85 -21.35 -3.71
N ILE A 63 14.16 -21.93 -2.71
CA ILE A 63 14.79 -22.57 -1.54
C ILE A 63 15.70 -23.72 -1.98
N ALA A 64 15.18 -24.62 -2.83
CA ALA A 64 15.95 -25.75 -3.34
C ALA A 64 17.18 -25.30 -4.12
N MET A 65 17.05 -24.26 -4.95
CA MET A 65 18.16 -23.67 -5.69
C MET A 65 19.20 -23.03 -4.77
N ALA A 66 18.78 -22.31 -3.71
CA ALA A 66 19.69 -21.73 -2.73
C ALA A 66 20.49 -22.80 -1.98
N ILE A 67 19.84 -23.89 -1.58
CA ILE A 67 20.50 -25.04 -0.93
C ILE A 67 21.45 -25.76 -1.90
N PHE A 68 21.05 -25.93 -3.16
CA PHE A 68 21.88 -26.60 -4.17
C PHE A 68 23.13 -25.80 -4.53
N LEU A 69 23.01 -24.48 -4.66
CA LEU A 69 24.13 -23.60 -5.03
C LEU A 69 25.03 -23.22 -3.85
N ASP A 70 24.47 -23.18 -2.63
CA ASP A 70 25.11 -22.89 -1.34
C ASP A 70 26.35 -21.98 -1.44
N SER A 71 26.14 -20.76 -1.93
CA SER A 71 27.23 -19.83 -2.24
C SER A 71 26.93 -18.44 -1.71
N TRP A 72 27.90 -17.84 -1.01
CA TRP A 72 27.79 -16.46 -0.50
C TRP A 72 27.56 -15.42 -1.61
N LYS A 73 27.91 -15.74 -2.86
CA LYS A 73 27.61 -14.89 -4.02
C LYS A 73 26.14 -14.97 -4.44
N PHE A 74 25.49 -16.11 -4.19
CA PHE A 74 24.11 -16.37 -4.58
C PHE A 74 23.10 -15.98 -3.51
N TRP A 75 23.46 -16.08 -2.22
CA TRP A 75 22.59 -15.73 -1.10
C TRP A 75 21.94 -14.33 -1.20
N PRO A 76 22.65 -13.24 -1.57
CA PRO A 76 22.02 -11.93 -1.75
C PRO A 76 20.97 -11.89 -2.86
N ILE A 77 21.21 -12.59 -3.97
CA ILE A 77 20.26 -12.69 -5.09
C ILE A 77 19.02 -13.47 -4.63
N TYR A 78 19.23 -14.60 -3.96
CA TYR A 78 18.15 -15.39 -3.37
C TYR A 78 17.30 -14.57 -2.40
N TRP A 79 17.90 -13.77 -1.50
CA TRP A 79 17.14 -12.96 -0.55
C TRP A 79 16.18 -11.99 -1.25
N VAL A 80 16.65 -11.32 -2.31
CA VAL A 80 15.82 -10.40 -3.09
C VAL A 80 14.67 -11.15 -3.79
N LEU A 81 14.97 -12.26 -4.47
CA LEU A 81 13.97 -13.06 -5.17
C LEU A 81 12.94 -13.67 -4.20
N GLN A 82 13.41 -14.24 -3.10
CA GLN A 82 12.57 -14.88 -2.08
C GLN A 82 11.69 -13.87 -1.35
N GLY A 83 12.24 -12.71 -0.98
CA GLY A 83 11.47 -11.62 -0.38
C GLY A 83 10.38 -11.10 -1.31
N THR A 84 10.69 -10.99 -2.61
CA THR A 84 9.71 -10.63 -3.66
C THR A 84 8.57 -11.66 -3.75
N MET A 85 8.87 -12.95 -3.60
CA MET A 85 7.83 -13.98 -3.59
C MET A 85 6.99 -13.99 -2.31
N PHE A 86 7.54 -13.62 -1.16
CA PHE A 86 6.74 -13.46 0.07
C PHE A 86 5.77 -12.27 -0.03
N TRP A 87 6.13 -11.23 -0.76
CA TRP A 87 5.18 -10.19 -1.17
C TRP A 87 4.07 -10.74 -2.05
N ALA A 88 4.38 -11.59 -3.03
CA ALA A 88 3.36 -12.21 -3.87
C ALA A 88 2.34 -13.00 -3.02
N ILE A 89 2.81 -13.78 -2.03
CA ILE A 89 1.96 -14.49 -1.06
C ILE A 89 1.12 -13.52 -0.22
N PHE A 90 1.70 -12.39 0.19
CA PHE A 90 0.97 -11.37 0.92
C PHE A 90 -0.20 -10.79 0.12
N VAL A 91 0.02 -10.46 -1.16
CA VAL A 91 -1.05 -9.93 -2.04
C VAL A 91 -2.20 -10.93 -2.18
N LEU A 92 -1.91 -12.23 -2.28
CA LEU A 92 -2.95 -13.26 -2.33
C LEU A 92 -3.76 -13.36 -1.03
N GLY A 93 -3.10 -13.28 0.13
CA GLY A 93 -3.82 -13.22 1.41
C GLY A 93 -4.54 -11.88 1.63
N HIS A 94 -4.06 -10.81 1.03
CA HIS A 94 -4.70 -9.50 1.00
C HIS A 94 -5.99 -9.51 0.16
N ASP A 95 -5.97 -10.14 -1.02
CA ASP A 95 -7.16 -10.39 -1.83
C ASP A 95 -8.20 -11.23 -1.06
N CYS A 96 -7.74 -12.19 -0.26
CA CYS A 96 -8.63 -12.91 0.67
C CYS A 96 -9.25 -11.94 1.70
N GLY A 97 -8.45 -11.01 2.23
CA GLY A 97 -8.88 -10.00 3.19
C GLY A 97 -9.94 -9.05 2.64
N HIS A 98 -9.82 -8.67 1.37
CA HIS A 98 -10.84 -7.87 0.66
C HIS A 98 -12.05 -8.67 0.22
N GLY A 99 -11.90 -9.98 0.07
CA GLY A 99 -12.91 -10.86 -0.50
C GLY A 99 -12.92 -10.86 -2.02
N SER A 100 -11.87 -10.34 -2.67
CA SER A 100 -11.65 -10.41 -4.12
C SER A 100 -11.11 -11.78 -4.56
N PHE A 101 -10.50 -12.55 -3.65
CA PHE A 101 -10.01 -13.90 -3.93
C PHE A 101 -11.12 -14.88 -4.33
N SER A 102 -12.27 -14.85 -3.63
CA SER A 102 -13.46 -15.66 -3.91
C SER A 102 -14.72 -15.04 -3.29
N ASP A 103 -15.91 -15.49 -3.70
CA ASP A 103 -17.17 -15.11 -3.04
C ASP A 103 -17.43 -15.84 -1.71
N SER A 104 -16.63 -16.85 -1.36
CA SER A 104 -16.77 -17.59 -0.11
C SER A 104 -15.95 -16.96 1.00
N ALA A 105 -16.62 -16.35 1.98
CA ALA A 105 -15.98 -15.77 3.15
C ALA A 105 -15.17 -16.81 3.97
N LEU A 106 -15.63 -18.07 3.99
CA LEU A 106 -14.92 -19.17 4.65
C LEU A 106 -13.64 -19.51 3.89
N LEU A 107 -13.70 -19.67 2.56
CA LEU A 107 -12.53 -19.97 1.74
C LEU A 107 -11.48 -18.87 1.88
N ASN A 108 -11.90 -17.61 1.78
CA ASN A 108 -11.02 -16.46 1.98
C ASN A 108 -10.43 -16.44 3.39
N SER A 109 -11.21 -16.81 4.41
CA SER A 109 -10.69 -16.84 5.79
C SER A 109 -9.65 -17.92 5.98
N VAL A 110 -9.90 -19.13 5.47
CA VAL A 110 -8.96 -20.26 5.57
C VAL A 110 -7.68 -19.98 4.77
N VAL A 111 -7.81 -19.66 3.48
CA VAL A 111 -6.67 -19.42 2.59
C VAL A 111 -5.87 -18.20 3.05
N GLY A 112 -6.55 -17.08 3.36
CA GLY A 112 -5.89 -15.89 3.89
C GLY A 112 -5.12 -16.16 5.17
N HIS A 113 -5.69 -16.94 6.10
CA HIS A 113 -5.00 -17.32 7.34
C HIS A 113 -3.76 -18.18 7.07
N PHE A 114 -3.81 -19.14 6.15
CA PHE A 114 -2.63 -19.93 5.79
C PHE A 114 -1.55 -19.08 5.11
N LEU A 115 -1.92 -18.29 4.09
CA LEU A 115 -0.99 -17.48 3.32
C LEU A 115 -0.29 -16.44 4.21
N HIS A 116 -1.06 -15.63 4.94
CA HIS A 116 -0.50 -14.59 5.79
C HIS A 116 0.27 -15.16 6.98
N SER A 117 -0.21 -16.23 7.63
CA SER A 117 0.56 -16.86 8.72
C SER A 117 1.88 -17.47 8.23
N SER A 118 1.96 -17.97 7.00
CA SER A 118 3.21 -18.51 6.44
C SER A 118 4.32 -17.47 6.29
N ILE A 119 3.93 -16.19 6.16
CA ILE A 119 4.83 -15.03 6.12
C ILE A 119 4.73 -14.18 7.41
N LEU A 120 4.16 -14.78 8.46
CA LEU A 120 4.08 -14.22 9.83
C LEU A 120 3.31 -12.89 9.91
N VAL A 121 2.27 -12.76 9.09
CA VAL A 121 1.27 -11.68 9.17
C VAL A 121 0.02 -12.22 9.89
N PRO A 122 -0.46 -11.56 10.97
CA PRO A 122 -1.67 -11.99 11.66
C PRO A 122 -2.90 -11.63 10.84
N TYR A 123 -3.37 -12.56 10.00
CA TYR A 123 -4.39 -12.33 8.96
C TYR A 123 -5.59 -11.51 9.43
N HIS A 124 -6.26 -11.89 10.53
CA HIS A 124 -7.48 -11.19 10.95
C HIS A 124 -7.21 -9.78 11.48
N GLY A 125 -6.16 -9.61 12.28
CA GLY A 125 -5.78 -8.30 12.79
C GLY A 125 -5.41 -7.36 11.65
N TRP A 126 -4.58 -7.85 10.73
CA TRP A 126 -4.18 -7.13 9.54
C TRP A 126 -5.36 -6.82 8.61
N ARG A 127 -6.23 -7.78 8.31
CA ARG A 127 -7.41 -7.57 7.45
C ARG A 127 -8.32 -6.46 7.99
N ILE A 128 -8.54 -6.44 9.30
CA ILE A 128 -9.42 -5.45 9.94
C ILE A 128 -8.79 -4.06 9.85
N SER A 129 -7.52 -3.90 10.25
CA SER A 129 -6.84 -2.60 10.18
C SER A 129 -6.69 -2.11 8.73
N HIS A 130 -6.39 -3.02 7.80
CA HIS A 130 -6.26 -2.71 6.37
C HIS A 130 -7.60 -2.27 5.76
N LYS A 131 -8.71 -2.91 6.14
CA LYS A 131 -10.05 -2.45 5.74
C LYS A 131 -10.32 -1.03 6.23
N THR A 132 -9.97 -0.70 7.47
CA THR A 132 -10.10 0.66 8.02
C THR A 132 -9.25 1.65 7.22
N HIS A 133 -8.01 1.28 6.88
CA HIS A 133 -7.14 2.09 6.02
C HIS A 133 -7.80 2.40 4.67
N HIS A 134 -8.30 1.40 3.94
CA HIS A 134 -9.01 1.63 2.67
C HIS A 134 -10.23 2.54 2.83
N GLN A 135 -10.98 2.40 3.93
CA GLN A 135 -12.17 3.23 4.17
C GLN A 135 -11.81 4.68 4.48
N ASN A 136 -10.64 4.94 5.05
CA ASN A 136 -10.25 6.25 5.56
C ASN A 136 -9.03 6.84 4.85
N HIS A 137 -8.57 6.25 3.74
CA HIS A 137 -7.30 6.63 3.14
C HIS A 137 -7.22 8.12 2.82
N GLY A 138 -6.08 8.76 3.14
CA GLY A 138 -5.88 10.20 2.93
C GLY A 138 -6.54 11.07 3.99
N ASN A 139 -7.18 10.48 5.02
CA ASN A 139 -7.65 11.19 6.21
C ASN A 139 -6.56 11.20 7.28
N VAL A 140 -6.11 12.39 7.71
CA VAL A 140 -5.00 12.53 8.68
C VAL A 140 -5.33 11.96 10.07
N GLU A 141 -6.61 11.88 10.44
CA GLU A 141 -7.06 11.52 11.79
C GLU A 141 -7.55 10.07 11.89
N ALA A 142 -8.13 9.56 10.79
CA ALA A 142 -8.83 8.27 10.78
C ALA A 142 -8.09 7.16 10.00
N ASP A 143 -7.07 7.51 9.21
CA ASP A 143 -6.23 6.51 8.55
C ASP A 143 -5.23 5.90 9.56
N GLU A 144 -5.07 4.59 9.51
CA GLU A 144 -4.19 3.81 10.39
C GLU A 144 -2.75 3.72 9.85
N SER A 145 -2.52 4.05 8.58
CA SER A 145 -1.28 3.78 7.87
C SER A 145 -0.57 5.05 7.39
N TRP A 146 0.67 5.23 7.83
CA TRP A 146 1.62 6.27 7.35
C TRP A 146 1.07 7.71 7.25
N VAL A 147 0.26 8.13 8.23
CA VAL A 147 -0.27 9.50 8.28
C VAL A 147 0.83 10.55 8.53
N PRO A 148 0.77 11.72 7.88
CA PRO A 148 1.71 12.80 8.11
C PRO A 148 1.56 13.35 9.54
N MET A 149 2.71 13.54 10.19
CA MET A 149 2.77 14.03 11.56
C MET A 149 2.62 15.56 11.62
N PRO A 150 1.84 16.13 12.56
CA PRO A 150 1.83 17.57 12.79
C PRO A 150 3.23 18.10 13.11
N GLU A 151 3.59 19.27 12.57
CA GLU A 151 4.94 19.85 12.71
C GLU A 151 5.36 20.00 14.18
N LYS A 152 4.42 20.36 15.07
CA LYS A 152 4.66 20.45 16.51
C LYS A 152 5.18 19.13 17.09
N LEU A 153 4.51 18.02 16.76
CA LEU A 153 4.90 16.70 17.24
C LEU A 153 6.25 16.27 16.63
N TYR A 154 6.49 16.59 15.35
CA TYR A 154 7.78 16.33 14.71
C TYR A 154 8.92 17.08 15.41
N LYS A 155 8.72 18.34 15.79
CA LYS A 155 9.74 19.15 16.50
C LYS A 155 10.09 18.55 17.86
N GLU A 156 9.11 17.98 18.56
CA GLU A 156 9.26 17.35 19.88
C GLU A 156 9.96 15.97 19.84
N LEU A 157 10.08 15.32 18.67
CA LEU A 157 10.79 14.05 18.56
C LEU A 157 12.29 14.19 18.87
N ASP A 158 12.84 13.21 19.56
CA ASP A 158 14.28 13.12 19.79
C ASP A 158 15.05 12.84 18.48
N PHE A 159 16.38 13.00 18.52
CA PHE A 159 17.23 12.79 17.35
C PHE A 159 17.12 11.37 16.79
N ALA A 160 17.00 10.34 17.63
CA ALA A 160 16.88 8.97 17.20
C ALA A 160 15.53 8.76 16.48
N ALA A 161 14.43 9.23 17.04
CA ALA A 161 13.11 9.19 16.43
C ALA A 161 13.08 9.95 15.10
N LYS A 162 13.76 11.10 14.97
CA LYS A 162 13.86 11.83 13.70
C LYS A 162 14.75 11.12 12.67
N LEU A 163 15.90 10.61 13.10
CA LEU A 163 16.88 9.93 12.24
C LEU A 163 16.31 8.62 11.71
N PHE A 164 15.82 7.79 12.61
CA PHE A 164 15.19 6.54 12.24
C PHE A 164 13.92 6.88 11.45
N ARG A 165 12.96 7.67 11.96
CA ARG A 165 11.65 7.80 11.29
C ARG A 165 11.60 8.45 9.91
N PHE A 166 12.59 9.28 9.56
CA PHE A 166 12.46 10.14 8.37
C PHE A 166 13.74 10.30 7.52
N LYS A 167 14.91 9.81 7.93
CA LYS A 167 16.19 10.16 7.26
C LYS A 167 17.02 8.99 6.70
N ILE A 168 17.07 7.86 7.40
CA ILE A 168 17.69 6.62 6.86
C ILE A 168 16.65 5.94 5.94
N PRO A 169 16.99 5.01 5.02
CA PRO A 169 16.03 4.13 4.32
C PRO A 169 15.24 3.28 5.33
N PHE A 170 14.35 3.98 6.03
CA PHE A 170 13.63 3.57 7.22
C PHE A 170 12.50 2.60 6.95
N PRO A 171 11.92 2.44 5.74
CA PRO A 171 11.03 1.30 5.51
C PRO A 171 11.69 -0.03 5.95
N LEU A 172 13.03 -0.09 5.98
CA LEU A 172 13.79 -1.25 6.43
C LEU A 172 13.95 -1.40 7.97
N VAL A 173 13.84 -0.33 8.77
CA VAL A 173 14.17 -0.36 10.23
C VAL A 173 13.06 0.23 11.12
N ALA A 174 12.12 0.97 10.52
CA ALA A 174 10.93 1.54 11.15
C ALA A 174 10.08 0.60 11.91
N TYR A 175 9.85 -0.48 11.23
CA TYR A 175 8.78 -1.35 11.54
C TYR A 175 9.24 -2.36 12.57
N PRO A 176 10.48 -2.88 12.53
CA PRO A 176 11.07 -3.49 13.72
C PRO A 176 10.93 -2.61 14.97
N LEU A 177 11.19 -1.31 14.89
CA LEU A 177 11.06 -0.40 16.03
C LEU A 177 9.59 -0.14 16.43
N TYR A 178 8.66 -0.03 15.48
CA TYR A 178 7.22 0.08 15.73
C TYR A 178 6.62 -1.21 16.33
N LEU A 179 7.05 -2.38 15.87
CA LEU A 179 6.65 -3.66 16.46
C LEU A 179 7.18 -3.81 17.89
N ILE A 180 8.40 -3.33 18.16
CA ILE A 180 9.00 -3.39 19.51
C ILE A 180 8.44 -2.31 20.46
N ARG A 181 8.20 -1.08 20.00
CA ARG A 181 7.89 0.08 20.88
C ARG A 181 6.66 0.92 20.50
N ARG A 182 5.96 0.56 19.42
CA ARG A 182 4.83 1.29 18.83
C ARG A 182 5.18 2.74 18.45
N SER A 183 4.22 3.46 17.89
CA SER A 183 4.41 4.86 17.53
C SER A 183 4.51 5.75 18.78
N PRO A 184 5.31 6.83 18.76
CA PRO A 184 5.38 7.79 19.85
C PRO A 184 3.98 8.24 20.32
N GLY A 185 3.73 8.21 21.63
CA GLY A 185 2.42 8.49 22.24
C GLY A 185 1.54 7.26 22.50
N LYS A 186 1.96 6.06 22.06
CA LYS A 186 1.34 4.76 22.42
C LYS A 186 2.33 3.93 23.24
N ARG A 187 1.86 3.06 24.15
CA ARG A 187 2.71 2.16 24.97
C ARG A 187 2.58 0.72 24.46
N GLY A 188 3.56 -0.14 24.75
CA GLY A 188 3.46 -1.58 24.47
C GLY A 188 4.20 -2.06 23.21
N SER A 189 4.05 -3.35 22.88
CA SER A 189 4.77 -4.06 21.81
C SER A 189 3.87 -5.08 21.13
N HIS A 190 4.01 -5.22 19.82
CA HIS A 190 3.32 -6.23 19.02
C HIS A 190 3.83 -7.65 19.28
N PHE A 191 4.98 -7.80 19.94
CA PHE A 191 5.53 -9.11 20.35
C PHE A 191 5.25 -9.43 21.82
N ASN A 192 4.72 -8.47 22.58
CA ASN A 192 4.33 -8.70 23.96
C ASN A 192 2.83 -9.03 24.01
N PRO A 193 2.44 -10.29 24.28
CA PRO A 193 1.04 -10.68 24.37
C PRO A 193 0.27 -9.94 25.48
N TYR A 194 0.96 -9.29 26.41
CA TYR A 194 0.36 -8.47 27.47
C TYR A 194 0.38 -6.97 27.17
N SER A 195 0.72 -6.57 25.95
CA SER A 195 0.54 -5.20 25.48
C SER A 195 -0.93 -4.81 25.55
N ASP A 196 -1.18 -3.54 25.88
CA ASP A 196 -2.46 -2.83 25.72
C ASP A 196 -3.04 -2.85 24.29
N LEU A 197 -2.33 -3.45 23.33
CA LEU A 197 -2.79 -3.69 21.97
C LEU A 197 -3.82 -4.83 21.91
N PHE A 198 -3.77 -5.78 22.84
CA PHE A 198 -4.54 -7.03 22.78
C PHE A 198 -5.47 -7.19 23.99
N GLN A 199 -6.72 -7.55 23.72
CA GLN A 199 -7.65 -8.00 24.75
C GLN A 199 -7.17 -9.32 25.38
N PRO A 200 -7.54 -9.64 26.63
CA PRO A 200 -7.05 -10.84 27.31
C PRO A 200 -7.24 -12.17 26.55
N HIS A 201 -8.26 -12.26 25.70
CA HIS A 201 -8.53 -13.45 24.88
C HIS A 201 -7.67 -13.53 23.60
N GLU A 202 -7.06 -12.42 23.16
CA GLU A 202 -6.28 -12.31 21.92
C GLU A 202 -4.79 -12.60 22.14
N ARG A 203 -4.34 -12.62 23.39
CA ARG A 203 -2.93 -12.73 23.81
C ARG A 203 -2.23 -14.00 23.32
N LYS A 204 -2.96 -15.10 23.11
CA LYS A 204 -2.39 -16.38 22.67
C LYS A 204 -1.90 -16.37 21.21
N LEU A 205 -2.18 -15.30 20.46
CA LEU A 205 -1.91 -15.21 19.02
C LEU A 205 -0.52 -14.60 18.67
N VAL A 206 0.33 -14.31 19.66
CA VAL A 206 1.50 -13.41 19.51
C VAL A 206 2.86 -14.14 19.64
N LEU A 207 3.21 -15.03 18.72
CA LEU A 207 4.55 -15.66 18.64
C LEU A 207 5.06 -15.66 17.18
N TYR A 208 6.40 -15.57 16.96
CA TYR A 208 7.23 -15.64 15.71
C TYR A 208 7.73 -14.31 15.07
N GLY A 209 9.04 -14.16 14.72
CA GLY A 209 9.55 -12.84 14.24
C GLY A 209 11.01 -12.63 13.74
N VAL A 210 11.56 -13.39 12.77
CA VAL A 210 12.80 -12.95 12.05
C VAL A 210 12.65 -12.95 10.52
N PRO A 211 12.13 -14.01 9.85
CA PRO A 211 11.80 -13.95 8.42
C PRO A 211 10.69 -12.94 8.08
N SER A 212 9.75 -12.69 9.01
CA SER A 212 8.73 -11.64 8.88
C SER A 212 9.34 -10.26 8.69
N MET A 213 10.49 -9.98 9.30
CA MET A 213 11.10 -8.67 9.23
C MET A 213 11.49 -8.32 7.80
N ILE A 214 12.06 -9.24 7.03
CA ILE A 214 12.46 -8.99 5.62
C ILE A 214 11.24 -8.81 4.71
N PHE A 215 10.21 -9.63 4.90
CA PHE A 215 8.94 -9.48 4.19
C PHE A 215 8.27 -8.13 4.50
N VAL A 216 8.22 -7.76 5.78
CA VAL A 216 7.71 -6.48 6.27
C VAL A 216 8.45 -5.29 5.66
N MET A 217 9.78 -5.38 5.59
CA MET A 217 10.61 -4.34 4.99
C MET A 217 10.20 -4.06 3.54
N TRP A 218 9.87 -5.12 2.80
CA TRP A 218 9.35 -5.00 1.44
C TRP A 218 7.91 -4.47 1.42
N LEU A 219 7.07 -4.91 2.36
CA LEU A 219 5.69 -4.42 2.48
C LEU A 219 5.62 -2.93 2.72
N ASP A 220 6.40 -2.42 3.66
CA ASP A 220 6.46 -1.00 3.97
C ASP A 220 7.06 -0.19 2.84
N PHE A 221 8.10 -0.70 2.18
CA PHE A 221 8.70 -0.01 1.05
C PHE A 221 7.69 0.16 -0.09
N VAL A 222 7.04 -0.93 -0.49
CA VAL A 222 6.05 -0.90 -1.57
C VAL A 222 4.84 -0.05 -1.19
N THR A 223 4.33 -0.17 0.04
CA THR A 223 3.22 0.66 0.54
C THR A 223 3.60 2.14 0.55
N TYR A 224 4.77 2.49 1.08
CA TYR A 224 5.26 3.86 1.08
C TYR A 224 5.31 4.44 -0.33
N LEU A 225 5.85 3.69 -1.31
CA LEU A 225 5.92 4.15 -2.70
C LEU A 225 4.54 4.46 -3.29
N HIS A 226 3.52 3.66 -3.00
CA HIS A 226 2.18 3.90 -3.53
C HIS A 226 1.41 5.02 -2.81
N HIS A 227 1.82 5.37 -1.59
CA HIS A 227 1.09 6.35 -0.74
C HIS A 227 1.84 7.66 -0.53
N HIS A 228 3.08 7.79 -1.01
CA HIS A 228 3.90 8.99 -0.90
C HIS A 228 4.48 9.38 -2.26
N GLY A 229 4.15 10.59 -2.71
CA GLY A 229 4.77 11.19 -3.88
C GLY A 229 6.08 11.87 -3.52
N HIS A 230 7.14 11.60 -4.30
CA HIS A 230 8.45 12.23 -4.11
C HIS A 230 8.52 13.60 -4.79
N GLU A 231 8.15 13.68 -6.07
CA GLU A 231 8.17 14.93 -6.84
C GLU A 231 6.87 15.73 -6.71
N GLN A 232 5.72 15.05 -6.83
CA GLN A 232 4.39 15.66 -6.67
C GLN A 232 3.82 15.24 -5.32
N LYS A 233 3.67 16.22 -4.40
CA LYS A 233 3.09 15.95 -3.08
C LYS A 233 1.64 15.48 -3.22
N LEU A 234 1.26 14.53 -2.37
CA LEU A 234 -0.11 14.05 -2.27
C LEU A 234 -0.86 14.88 -1.22
N PRO A 235 -2.07 15.36 -1.52
CA PRO A 235 -2.87 16.05 -0.54
C PRO A 235 -3.32 15.07 0.55
N TRP A 236 -3.44 15.58 1.77
CA TRP A 236 -4.06 14.87 2.89
C TRP A 236 -5.18 15.75 3.43
N TYR A 237 -6.32 15.13 3.73
CA TYR A 237 -7.55 15.84 4.06
C TYR A 237 -7.93 15.69 5.53
N ARG A 238 -8.69 16.67 6.04
CA ARG A 238 -9.25 16.68 7.39
C ARG A 238 -10.73 17.08 7.37
N GLY A 239 -11.49 16.57 8.34
CA GLY A 239 -12.89 16.95 8.52
C GLY A 239 -13.72 16.83 7.23
N LYS A 240 -14.43 17.90 6.88
CA LYS A 240 -15.36 17.94 5.74
C LYS A 240 -14.67 17.93 4.36
N GLU A 241 -13.37 18.18 4.30
CA GLU A 241 -12.62 18.09 3.05
C GLU A 241 -12.43 16.62 2.62
N TRP A 242 -12.40 15.69 3.56
CA TRP A 242 -12.17 14.30 3.23
C TRP A 242 -13.44 13.60 2.72
N ASN A 243 -13.31 12.81 1.65
CA ASN A 243 -14.28 11.77 1.28
C ASN A 243 -13.55 10.57 0.64
N TYR A 244 -14.25 9.43 0.57
CA TYR A 244 -13.67 8.17 0.07
C TYR A 244 -13.05 8.28 -1.34
N LEU A 245 -13.68 9.01 -2.26
CA LEU A 245 -13.17 9.17 -3.62
C LEU A 245 -11.90 10.02 -3.64
N ARG A 246 -11.91 11.19 -2.99
CA ARG A 246 -10.71 12.04 -2.88
C ARG A 246 -9.58 11.28 -2.21
N GLY A 247 -9.88 10.54 -1.13
CA GLY A 247 -8.93 9.67 -0.45
C GLY A 247 -8.30 8.63 -1.37
N GLY A 248 -9.10 7.84 -2.10
CA GLY A 248 -8.55 6.83 -3.02
C GLY A 248 -7.67 7.42 -4.14
N LEU A 249 -7.99 8.64 -4.61
CA LEU A 249 -7.18 9.36 -5.60
C LEU A 249 -5.85 9.89 -5.06
N THR A 250 -5.61 9.84 -3.74
CA THR A 250 -4.31 10.18 -3.14
C THR A 250 -3.35 8.98 -3.08
N THR A 251 -3.62 7.93 -3.83
CA THR A 251 -2.64 6.88 -4.10
C THR A 251 -1.99 7.08 -5.46
N ILE A 252 -0.85 6.43 -5.68
CA ILE A 252 -0.05 6.55 -6.89
C ILE A 252 0.16 5.17 -7.46
N ASP A 253 -0.18 5.00 -8.75
CA ASP A 253 0.18 3.79 -9.48
C ASP A 253 1.72 3.72 -9.68
N ARG A 254 2.29 2.54 -9.52
CA ARG A 254 3.73 2.27 -9.71
C ARG A 254 3.95 1.19 -10.75
N ASP A 255 4.94 1.43 -11.61
CA ASP A 255 5.42 0.46 -12.59
C ASP A 255 6.75 -0.12 -12.09
N TYR A 256 6.75 -1.41 -11.74
CA TYR A 256 7.93 -2.18 -11.34
C TYR A 256 8.55 -2.95 -12.51
N GLY A 257 8.16 -2.64 -13.75
CA GLY A 257 8.63 -3.28 -14.97
C GLY A 257 8.33 -4.78 -15.00
N ILE A 258 9.37 -5.60 -15.16
CA ILE A 258 9.24 -7.06 -15.24
C ILE A 258 8.70 -7.70 -13.95
N PHE A 259 8.73 -6.98 -12.83
CA PHE A 259 8.26 -7.49 -11.53
C PHE A 259 6.77 -7.28 -11.29
N ASN A 260 6.06 -6.50 -12.13
CA ASN A 260 4.63 -6.22 -11.96
C ASN A 260 3.80 -7.49 -11.79
N ASN A 261 4.00 -8.48 -12.66
CA ASN A 261 3.24 -9.74 -12.60
C ASN A 261 3.54 -10.56 -11.35
N ILE A 262 4.76 -10.46 -10.81
CA ILE A 262 5.15 -11.14 -9.56
C ILE A 262 4.50 -10.43 -8.37
N HIS A 263 4.39 -9.10 -8.43
CA HIS A 263 3.63 -8.32 -7.45
C HIS A 263 2.12 -8.36 -7.69
N HIS A 264 1.64 -9.27 -8.55
CA HIS A 264 0.24 -9.45 -8.89
C HIS A 264 -0.43 -8.17 -9.41
N ASP A 265 0.35 -7.34 -10.11
CA ASP A 265 -0.08 -6.08 -10.70
C ASP A 265 -0.71 -5.08 -9.69
N ILE A 266 -0.43 -5.25 -8.39
CA ILE A 266 -0.91 -4.34 -7.34
C ILE A 266 -0.38 -2.90 -7.50
N GLY A 267 0.64 -2.73 -8.36
CA GLY A 267 1.12 -1.45 -8.87
C GLY A 267 0.01 -0.51 -9.36
N THR A 268 -1.12 -1.04 -9.83
CA THR A 268 -2.31 -0.25 -10.17
C THR A 268 -3.16 0.09 -8.95
N HIS A 269 -2.54 0.81 -8.01
CA HIS A 269 -3.00 0.97 -6.65
C HIS A 269 -4.23 1.89 -6.50
N VAL A 270 -4.44 2.84 -7.42
CA VAL A 270 -5.61 3.74 -7.38
C VAL A 270 -6.92 2.98 -7.51
N ILE A 271 -7.03 2.11 -8.52
CA ILE A 271 -8.21 1.26 -8.68
C ILE A 271 -8.35 0.26 -7.57
N HIS A 272 -7.24 -0.30 -7.11
CA HIS A 272 -7.24 -1.17 -5.96
C HIS A 272 -7.81 -0.46 -4.71
N HIS A 273 -7.48 0.81 -4.48
CA HIS A 273 -8.03 1.58 -3.35
C HIS A 273 -9.52 1.92 -3.48
N LEU A 274 -9.93 2.31 -4.68
CA LEU A 274 -11.33 2.67 -4.97
C LEU A 274 -12.25 1.44 -5.05
N PHE A 275 -11.72 0.31 -5.51
CA PHE A 275 -12.47 -0.92 -5.74
C PHE A 275 -11.67 -2.18 -5.36
N PRO A 276 -11.35 -2.37 -4.07
CA PRO A 276 -10.52 -3.49 -3.62
C PRO A 276 -11.18 -4.88 -3.80
N GLN A 277 -12.44 -4.89 -4.23
CA GLN A 277 -13.20 -6.10 -4.57
C GLN A 277 -12.84 -6.68 -5.95
N ILE A 278 -12.15 -5.91 -6.80
CA ILE A 278 -11.64 -6.39 -8.08
C ILE A 278 -10.44 -7.30 -7.82
N PRO A 279 -10.42 -8.56 -8.30
CA PRO A 279 -9.28 -9.45 -8.14
C PRO A 279 -8.02 -8.87 -8.78
N HIS A 280 -6.85 -9.14 -8.19
CA HIS A 280 -5.56 -8.60 -8.66
C HIS A 280 -5.33 -8.82 -10.18
N TYR A 281 -5.70 -10.00 -10.71
CA TYR A 281 -5.55 -10.36 -12.12
C TYR A 281 -6.49 -9.62 -13.09
N HIS A 282 -7.35 -8.72 -12.60
CA HIS A 282 -8.17 -7.81 -13.39
C HIS A 282 -7.83 -6.33 -13.18
N LEU A 283 -6.91 -6.00 -12.27
CA LEU A 283 -6.63 -4.61 -11.91
C LEU A 283 -6.06 -3.81 -13.09
N VAL A 284 -5.14 -4.38 -13.88
CA VAL A 284 -4.57 -3.73 -15.07
C VAL A 284 -5.65 -3.34 -16.08
N GLU A 285 -6.60 -4.24 -16.32
CA GLU A 285 -7.71 -3.98 -17.24
C GLU A 285 -8.68 -2.92 -16.68
N ALA A 286 -9.02 -3.03 -15.39
CA ALA A 286 -9.87 -2.07 -14.72
C ALA A 286 -9.25 -0.65 -14.72
N THR A 287 -7.94 -0.53 -14.47
CA THR A 287 -7.21 0.74 -14.54
C THR A 287 -7.21 1.33 -15.93
N LYS A 288 -6.94 0.54 -16.97
CA LYS A 288 -7.01 1.01 -18.36
C LYS A 288 -8.39 1.55 -18.71
N ALA A 289 -9.45 0.89 -18.25
CA ALA A 289 -10.82 1.30 -18.52
C ALA A 289 -11.26 2.55 -17.73
N ALA A 290 -10.78 2.70 -16.49
CA ALA A 290 -11.10 3.83 -15.63
C ALA A 290 -10.30 5.10 -15.93
N LYS A 291 -9.09 4.95 -16.48
CA LYS A 291 -8.16 6.05 -16.75
C LYS A 291 -8.74 7.23 -17.54
N PRO A 292 -9.57 7.04 -18.60
CA PRO A 292 -10.22 8.17 -19.28
C PRO A 292 -11.18 8.95 -18.40
N VAL A 293 -11.79 8.32 -17.39
CA VAL A 293 -12.72 8.99 -16.45
C VAL A 293 -11.96 9.87 -15.46
N PHE A 294 -10.76 9.45 -15.04
CA PHE A 294 -9.94 10.21 -14.11
C PHE A 294 -9.38 11.51 -14.71
N GLY A 295 -9.08 11.53 -16.02
CA GLY A 295 -8.47 12.68 -16.67
C GLY A 295 -7.17 13.11 -15.97
N GLU A 296 -7.03 14.40 -15.68
CA GLU A 296 -5.85 14.98 -15.02
C GLU A 296 -5.63 14.52 -13.57
N TYR A 297 -6.66 13.94 -12.93
CA TYR A 297 -6.52 13.34 -11.59
C TYR A 297 -5.72 12.02 -11.63
N TYR A 298 -5.56 11.38 -12.79
CA TYR A 298 -4.73 10.18 -12.91
C TYR A 298 -3.27 10.55 -13.11
N ARG A 299 -2.42 10.02 -12.23
CA ARG A 299 -0.98 10.22 -12.29
C ARG A 299 -0.33 8.99 -12.92
N GLU A 300 0.15 9.16 -14.14
CA GLU A 300 0.87 8.11 -14.86
C GLU A 300 2.14 7.71 -14.10
N PRO A 301 2.40 6.41 -13.93
CA PRO A 301 3.70 5.95 -13.48
C PRO A 301 4.77 6.42 -14.47
N LYS A 302 5.83 7.08 -13.98
CA LYS A 302 7.02 7.35 -14.79
C LYS A 302 7.69 6.02 -15.13
N LYS A 303 7.98 5.83 -16.41
CA LYS A 303 8.70 4.66 -16.94
C LYS A 303 10.21 4.81 -16.76
#